data_AF-A0AAN7W9U6-F1
#
_entry.id   AF-A0AAN7W9U6-F1
#
_cell.length_a   1.000
_cell.length_b   1.000
_cell.length_c   1.000
_cell.angle_alpha   90.00
_cell.angle_beta   90.00
_cell.angle_gamma   90.00
#
_symmetry.space_group_name_H-M   'P 1'
#
loop_
_entity.id
_entity.type
_entity.pdbx_description
1 polymer ?
#
loop_
_entity_poly.entity_id
_entity_poly.type
_entity_poly.pdbx_seq_one_letter_code
_entity_poly.pdbx_strand_id
1 'polypeptide(L)'
;MAFAVSRIATSTERANKHPEEPWLDRKYSDMKIVCENEEFLVHSVIVCNESPVLDSQFEELFKAQKKLRQFADVTDVTIKIHGFDALTTKRMLQFIYKGDYSAAGPHVGAIERLSRKDSKIEDTSFSHSSRVKTQDTTSSQALVLLDEGQTTSSETAVAHVLVYAIATHFDLPLLQETAFKRFEARLAGTKAEDFSEIARVVYQNTSDDEDALRNELLFAALKRADELTACDAFVATVAKDPQLQPLVAHLLPAAVSAAKRNLETSKTLSAECDLFRTVFKELEEKLEDSEKKALKTVEELKKKSEEELKRYKNEAAMLRIMYGEKANALQASLTLTMDLQEKALATTARPRATHSDDDYIKLKAECERVKVDRDTWQAKYNKRDRALRDVKATVSNWEQCRSQSCYADFDVWLDWDDRTSSTERGLMLRCEQCRCRHYGQLIE
;
A
#
# COMPACT_ATOMS: atom_id res chain seq x y z
N MET A 1 -83.70 -20.13 -24.15
CA MET A 1 -83.84 -18.94 -25.01
C MET A 1 -84.56 -17.88 -24.19
N ALA A 2 -84.15 -16.63 -24.02
CA ALA A 2 -82.92 -15.89 -24.26
C ALA A 2 -83.14 -14.55 -23.53
N PHE A 3 -82.04 -13.90 -23.15
CA PHE A 3 -81.81 -12.46 -22.98
C PHE A 3 -81.20 -12.05 -21.62
N ALA A 4 -79.92 -11.70 -21.76
CA ALA A 4 -79.10 -10.85 -20.90
C ALA A 4 -79.74 -9.43 -20.76
N VAL A 5 -79.33 -8.51 -19.89
CA VAL A 5 -77.99 -7.92 -19.68
C VAL A 5 -78.04 -7.07 -18.40
N SER A 6 -76.85 -6.86 -17.82
CA SER A 6 -76.43 -5.69 -17.02
C SER A 6 -76.25 -5.94 -15.52
N ARG A 7 -75.08 -6.48 -15.17
CA ARG A 7 -74.46 -6.25 -13.86
C ARG A 7 -73.42 -5.15 -14.03
N ILE A 8 -73.66 -4.07 -13.30
CA ILE A 8 -72.72 -3.01 -12.97
C ILE A 8 -71.56 -3.67 -12.20
N ALA A 9 -70.39 -3.73 -12.81
CA ALA A 9 -69.14 -4.06 -12.12
C ALA A 9 -68.34 -2.77 -11.98
N THR A 10 -68.20 -2.35 -10.73
CA THR A 10 -67.31 -1.30 -10.26
C THR A 10 -65.86 -1.62 -10.65
N SER A 11 -65.30 -0.89 -11.61
CA SER A 11 -63.86 -0.88 -11.88
C SER A 11 -63.19 0.10 -10.91
N THR A 12 -62.83 -0.41 -9.75
CA THR A 12 -61.72 0.11 -8.94
C THR A 12 -60.54 -0.81 -9.16
N GLU A 13 -59.85 -0.66 -10.28
CA GLU A 13 -58.54 -1.25 -10.50
C GLU A 13 -57.46 -0.24 -10.10
N ARG A 14 -56.76 -0.61 -9.03
CA ARG A 14 -55.69 0.13 -8.38
C ARG A 14 -54.52 0.30 -9.35
N ALA A 15 -54.31 1.54 -9.80
CA ALA A 15 -53.00 1.96 -10.29
C ALA A 15 -52.02 1.92 -9.11
N ASN A 16 -51.10 0.96 -9.14
CA ASN A 16 -49.94 0.90 -8.26
C ASN A 16 -49.00 2.05 -8.67
N LYS A 17 -49.19 3.24 -8.10
CA LYS A 17 -48.29 4.38 -8.30
C LYS A 17 -47.09 4.25 -7.37
N HIS A 18 -45.95 3.86 -7.95
CA HIS A 18 -44.63 4.25 -7.46
C HIS A 18 -44.51 5.80 -7.47
N PRO A 19 -43.56 6.42 -6.75
CA PRO A 19 -43.50 7.87 -6.62
C PRO A 19 -43.20 8.50 -7.98
N GLU A 20 -44.26 8.89 -8.70
CA GLU A 20 -44.18 9.51 -10.01
C GLU A 20 -43.46 10.86 -9.88
N GLU A 21 -42.44 11.00 -10.72
CA GLU A 21 -41.58 12.16 -10.82
C GLU A 21 -42.40 13.46 -10.97
N PRO A 22 -42.37 14.38 -9.98
CA PRO A 22 -43.35 15.47 -9.86
C PRO A 22 -43.27 16.54 -10.98
N TRP A 23 -42.29 16.44 -11.87
CA TRP A 23 -42.07 17.35 -13.00
C TRP A 23 -42.71 16.86 -14.31
N LEU A 24 -43.20 15.62 -14.35
CA LEU A 24 -44.07 15.07 -15.40
C LEU A 24 -45.54 15.06 -14.94
N ASP A 25 -45.97 16.08 -14.19
CA ASP A 25 -47.38 16.21 -13.80
C ASP A 25 -48.23 16.53 -15.05
N ARG A 26 -49.39 15.89 -15.15
CA ARG A 26 -50.39 16.14 -16.19
C ARG A 26 -51.01 17.54 -16.08
N LYS A 27 -50.88 18.19 -14.93
CA LYS A 27 -51.40 19.54 -14.72
C LYS A 27 -50.63 20.53 -15.58
N TYR A 28 -51.34 21.26 -16.43
CA TYR A 28 -50.83 22.29 -17.33
C TYR A 28 -49.93 21.78 -18.48
N SER A 29 -49.77 20.47 -18.64
CA SER A 29 -49.12 19.91 -19.83
C SER A 29 -49.95 20.20 -21.07
N ASP A 30 -49.33 20.84 -22.05
CA ASP A 30 -49.91 21.27 -23.33
C ASP A 30 -49.20 20.65 -24.55
N MET A 31 -48.17 19.85 -24.29
CA MET A 31 -47.42 19.10 -25.30
C MET A 31 -47.16 17.67 -24.85
N LYS A 32 -47.16 16.73 -25.80
CA LYS A 32 -46.80 15.32 -25.59
C LYS A 32 -45.55 14.96 -26.37
N ILE A 33 -44.59 14.31 -25.72
CA ILE A 33 -43.45 13.68 -26.36
C ILE A 33 -43.63 12.17 -26.27
N VAL A 34 -43.55 11.49 -27.41
CA VAL A 34 -43.67 10.02 -27.49
C VAL A 34 -42.33 9.46 -27.95
N CYS A 35 -41.78 8.54 -27.16
CA CYS A 35 -40.56 7.81 -27.49
C CYS A 35 -40.79 6.33 -27.21
N GLU A 36 -40.56 5.48 -28.21
CA GLU A 36 -40.90 4.05 -28.17
C GLU A 36 -42.36 3.82 -27.75
N ASN A 37 -42.59 3.21 -26.58
CA ASN A 37 -43.90 2.92 -26.01
C ASN A 37 -44.23 3.82 -24.80
N GLU A 38 -43.42 4.84 -24.54
CA GLU A 38 -43.61 5.76 -23.42
C GLU A 38 -44.11 7.13 -23.89
N GLU A 39 -45.06 7.69 -23.14
CA GLU A 39 -45.60 9.02 -23.35
C GLU A 39 -45.18 9.94 -22.20
N PHE A 40 -44.54 11.05 -22.55
CA PHE A 40 -44.12 12.10 -21.62
C PHE A 40 -45.01 13.32 -21.83
N LEU A 41 -45.81 13.66 -20.81
CA LEU A 41 -46.59 14.89 -20.78
C LEU A 41 -45.71 16.03 -20.29
N VAL A 42 -45.55 17.08 -21.10
CA VAL A 42 -44.61 18.16 -20.85
C VAL A 42 -45.24 19.53 -21.12
N HIS A 43 -44.60 20.57 -20.59
CA HIS A 43 -44.94 21.97 -20.81
C HIS A 43 -44.11 22.52 -21.97
N SER A 44 -44.80 22.91 -23.04
CA SER A 44 -44.20 23.48 -24.25
C SER A 44 -43.30 24.67 -23.91
N VAL A 45 -43.79 25.58 -23.05
CA VAL A 45 -43.05 26.79 -22.64
C VAL A 45 -41.69 26.49 -21.99
N ILE A 46 -41.55 25.36 -21.31
CA ILE A 46 -40.28 24.96 -20.67
C ILE A 46 -39.39 24.28 -21.73
N VAL A 47 -39.94 23.28 -22.41
CA VAL A 47 -39.15 22.42 -23.32
C VAL A 47 -38.69 23.18 -24.57
N CYS A 48 -39.55 24.01 -25.17
CA CYS A 48 -39.22 24.80 -26.35
C CYS A 48 -38.25 25.94 -26.04
N ASN A 49 -38.27 26.50 -24.82
CA ASN A 49 -37.28 27.50 -24.41
C ASN A 49 -35.86 26.93 -24.33
N GLU A 50 -35.74 25.67 -23.88
CA GLU A 50 -34.43 25.03 -23.72
C GLU A 50 -33.90 24.39 -25.01
N SER A 51 -34.77 23.97 -25.94
CA SER A 51 -34.36 23.32 -27.20
C SER A 51 -34.94 24.03 -28.43
N PRO A 52 -34.09 24.73 -29.21
CA PRO A 52 -34.50 25.36 -30.48
C PRO A 52 -35.07 24.36 -31.49
N VAL A 53 -34.58 23.11 -31.46
CA VAL A 53 -35.05 22.02 -32.32
C VAL A 53 -36.48 21.62 -31.95
N LEU A 54 -36.76 21.44 -30.66
CA LEU A 54 -38.11 21.10 -30.19
C LEU A 54 -39.08 22.27 -30.38
N ASP A 55 -38.64 23.52 -30.21
CA ASP A 55 -39.42 24.71 -30.53
C ASP A 55 -39.86 24.73 -32.00
N SER A 56 -38.89 24.55 -32.91
CA SER A 56 -39.16 24.52 -34.35
C SER A 56 -40.13 23.40 -34.73
N GLN A 57 -39.94 22.19 -34.18
CA GLN A 57 -40.82 21.04 -34.41
C GLN A 57 -42.23 21.29 -33.86
N PHE A 58 -42.33 21.88 -32.66
CA PHE A 58 -43.60 22.23 -32.05
C PHE A 58 -44.35 23.26 -32.89
N GLU A 59 -43.69 24.33 -33.32
CA GLU A 59 -44.30 25.37 -34.16
C GLU A 59 -44.83 24.80 -35.48
N GLU A 60 -44.07 23.93 -36.14
CA GLU A 60 -44.46 23.31 -37.40
C GLU A 60 -45.73 22.47 -37.23
N LEU A 61 -45.75 21.60 -36.22
CA LEU A 61 -46.89 20.74 -35.92
C LEU A 61 -48.11 21.55 -35.46
N PHE A 62 -47.90 22.59 -34.65
CA PHE A 62 -48.96 23.48 -34.18
C PHE A 62 -49.62 24.23 -35.35
N LYS A 63 -48.81 24.79 -36.27
CA LYS A 63 -49.30 25.44 -37.49
C LYS A 63 -50.06 24.46 -38.40
N ALA A 64 -49.56 23.23 -38.54
CA ALA A 64 -50.22 22.18 -39.33
C ALA A 64 -51.58 21.79 -38.73
N GLN A 65 -51.66 21.57 -37.42
CA GLN A 65 -52.92 21.22 -36.73
C GLN A 65 -53.94 22.36 -36.78
N LYS A 66 -53.51 23.61 -36.63
CA LYS A 66 -54.38 24.80 -36.75
C LYS A 66 -55.00 24.94 -38.15
N LYS A 67 -54.28 24.56 -39.21
CA LYS A 67 -54.82 24.55 -40.58
C LYS A 67 -55.87 23.44 -40.79
N LEU A 68 -55.69 22.30 -40.15
CA LEU A 68 -56.58 21.13 -40.24
C LEU A 68 -57.87 21.30 -39.43
N ARG A 69 -57.80 21.96 -38.27
CA ARG A 69 -58.93 22.14 -37.35
C ARG A 69 -59.34 23.61 -37.32
N GLN A 70 -60.18 24.02 -38.27
CA GLN A 70 -60.66 25.41 -38.39
C GLN A 70 -61.44 25.93 -37.16
N PHE A 71 -61.86 25.07 -36.21
CA PHE A 71 -62.77 25.43 -35.11
C PHE A 71 -62.57 24.69 -33.77
N ALA A 72 -61.39 24.12 -33.47
CA ALA A 72 -61.17 23.43 -32.18
C ALA A 72 -59.86 23.87 -31.51
N ASP A 73 -59.88 23.96 -30.17
CA ASP A 73 -58.69 24.20 -29.34
C ASP A 73 -57.60 23.16 -29.68
N VAL A 74 -56.45 23.65 -30.14
CA VAL A 74 -55.28 22.84 -30.49
C VAL A 74 -54.51 22.59 -29.19
N THR A 75 -54.91 21.58 -28.42
CA THR A 75 -54.28 21.25 -27.12
C THR A 75 -53.53 19.93 -27.13
N ASP A 76 -53.30 19.32 -28.30
CA ASP A 76 -52.77 17.95 -28.41
C ASP A 76 -51.70 17.85 -29.51
N VAL A 77 -50.65 18.66 -29.36
CA VAL A 77 -49.44 18.55 -30.19
C VAL A 77 -48.58 17.40 -29.65
N THR A 78 -48.29 16.44 -30.52
CA THR A 78 -47.47 15.27 -30.18
C THR A 78 -46.20 15.25 -31.03
N ILE A 79 -45.04 15.35 -30.37
CA ILE A 79 -43.72 15.17 -30.99
C ILE A 79 -43.29 13.71 -30.80
N LYS A 80 -42.83 13.07 -31.87
CA LYS A 80 -42.29 11.70 -31.82
C LYS A 80 -40.78 11.74 -31.91
N ILE A 81 -40.11 11.19 -30.90
CA ILE A 81 -38.65 11.05 -30.90
C ILE A 81 -38.31 9.65 -31.41
N HIS A 82 -37.48 9.61 -32.45
CA HIS A 82 -36.98 8.38 -33.05
C HIS A 82 -35.45 8.32 -32.89
N GLY A 83 -34.87 7.12 -32.88
CA GLY A 83 -33.43 6.90 -32.76
C GLY A 83 -32.90 6.80 -31.33
N PHE A 84 -33.65 7.28 -30.34
CA PHE A 84 -33.31 7.17 -28.91
C PHE A 84 -34.28 6.26 -28.16
N ASP A 85 -33.86 5.77 -27.01
CA ASP A 85 -34.71 5.02 -26.08
C ASP A 85 -35.45 5.95 -25.11
N ALA A 86 -36.51 5.42 -24.49
CA ALA A 86 -37.33 6.17 -23.55
C ALA A 86 -36.54 6.65 -22.32
N LEU A 87 -35.57 5.87 -21.82
CA LEU A 87 -34.78 6.24 -20.64
C LEU A 87 -33.81 7.40 -20.95
N THR A 88 -33.15 7.39 -22.11
CA THR A 88 -32.32 8.52 -22.57
C THR A 88 -33.16 9.78 -22.78
N THR A 89 -34.35 9.64 -23.36
CA THR A 89 -35.31 10.74 -23.51
C THR A 89 -35.73 11.31 -22.16
N LYS A 90 -36.02 10.44 -21.21
CA LYS A 90 -36.37 10.82 -19.84
C LYS A 90 -35.24 11.58 -19.15
N ARG A 91 -33.98 11.16 -19.32
CA ARG A 91 -32.80 11.87 -18.79
C ARG A 91 -32.65 13.28 -19.39
N MET A 92 -32.88 13.41 -20.70
CA MET A 92 -32.92 14.73 -21.37
C MET A 92 -34.00 15.63 -20.76
N LEU A 93 -35.23 15.12 -20.62
CA LEU A 93 -36.31 15.89 -20.03
C LEU A 93 -36.05 16.22 -18.54
N GLN A 94 -35.47 15.29 -17.79
CA GLN A 94 -35.08 15.55 -16.41
C GLN A 94 -34.12 16.74 -16.31
N PHE A 95 -33.14 16.81 -17.22
CA PHE A 95 -32.22 17.93 -17.28
C PHE A 95 -32.93 19.24 -17.63
N ILE A 96 -33.81 19.26 -18.63
CA ILE A 96 -34.58 20.45 -19.01
C ILE A 96 -35.36 21.04 -17.80
N TYR A 97 -35.92 20.19 -16.95
CA TYR A 97 -36.70 20.65 -15.80
C TYR A 97 -35.87 20.96 -14.55
N LYS A 98 -34.73 20.29 -14.35
CA LYS A 98 -33.98 20.34 -13.09
C LYS A 98 -32.57 20.92 -13.22
N GLY A 99 -32.07 21.09 -14.43
CA GLY A 99 -30.67 21.38 -14.72
C GLY A 99 -29.73 20.19 -14.47
N ASP A 100 -30.25 18.99 -14.18
CA ASP A 100 -29.47 17.78 -13.95
C ASP A 100 -30.26 16.50 -14.26
N TYR A 101 -29.57 15.41 -14.57
CA TYR A 101 -30.14 14.07 -14.82
C TYR A 101 -29.45 12.98 -13.99
N SER A 102 -30.17 11.90 -13.70
CA SER A 102 -29.60 10.72 -13.04
C SER A 102 -29.21 9.64 -14.05
N ALA A 103 -27.99 9.12 -13.92
CA ALA A 103 -27.55 7.94 -14.66
C ALA A 103 -27.96 6.62 -13.97
N ALA A 104 -28.49 6.67 -12.75
CA ALA A 104 -28.91 5.47 -12.02
C ALA A 104 -30.13 4.81 -12.71
N GLY A 105 -29.93 3.60 -13.21
CA GLY A 105 -30.95 2.78 -13.87
C GLY A 105 -30.34 1.94 -15.00
N PRO A 106 -30.71 0.65 -15.13
CA PRO A 106 -30.14 -0.24 -16.14
C PRO A 106 -30.55 0.21 -17.54
N HIS A 107 -29.58 0.34 -18.44
CA HIS A 107 -29.80 0.67 -19.85
C HIS A 107 -30.13 -0.61 -20.64
N VAL A 108 -31.30 -1.20 -20.35
CA VAL A 108 -31.70 -2.52 -20.89
C VAL A 108 -31.99 -2.45 -22.41
N GLY A 109 -32.37 -1.27 -22.94
CA GLY A 109 -32.83 -1.11 -24.32
C GLY A 109 -31.75 -1.06 -25.40
N ALA A 110 -30.53 -0.60 -25.08
CA ALA A 110 -29.44 -0.53 -26.05
C ALA A 110 -28.77 -1.90 -26.28
N ILE A 111 -28.66 -2.71 -25.23
CA ILE A 111 -27.98 -4.02 -25.26
C ILE A 111 -28.80 -5.06 -26.06
N GLU A 112 -30.13 -5.05 -25.96
CA GLU A 112 -30.97 -6.02 -26.70
C GLU A 112 -31.00 -5.78 -28.22
N ARG A 113 -30.79 -4.55 -28.69
CA ARG A 113 -30.73 -4.26 -30.14
C ARG A 113 -29.44 -4.77 -30.79
N LEU A 114 -28.37 -4.99 -30.00
CA LEU A 114 -27.10 -5.55 -30.48
C LEU A 114 -27.16 -7.07 -30.73
N SER A 115 -28.13 -7.79 -30.15
CA SER A 115 -28.19 -9.25 -30.24
C SER A 115 -29.13 -9.80 -31.34
N ARG A 116 -29.92 -8.96 -32.04
CA ARG A 116 -30.95 -9.43 -33.00
C ARG A 116 -30.61 -9.33 -34.48
N LYS A 117 -29.38 -8.95 -34.86
CA LYS A 117 -29.05 -8.83 -36.30
C LYS A 117 -28.37 -10.04 -36.94
N ASP A 118 -28.00 -11.08 -36.20
CA ASP A 118 -27.54 -12.33 -36.79
C ASP A 118 -28.20 -13.52 -36.10
N SER A 119 -29.09 -14.21 -36.82
CA SER A 119 -29.27 -15.69 -36.84
C SER A 119 -30.68 -16.07 -37.29
N LYS A 120 -30.83 -16.38 -38.58
CA LYS A 120 -31.61 -17.56 -38.98
C LYS A 120 -30.72 -18.76 -38.64
N ILE A 121 -31.20 -19.69 -37.82
CA ILE A 121 -31.05 -21.16 -37.91
C ILE A 121 -31.69 -21.79 -36.66
N GLU A 122 -32.16 -23.01 -36.86
CA GLU A 122 -33.21 -23.78 -36.19
C GLU A 122 -32.88 -24.32 -34.79
N ASP A 123 -33.99 -24.61 -34.10
CA ASP A 123 -34.21 -25.61 -33.05
C ASP A 123 -33.00 -26.43 -32.58
N THR A 124 -32.69 -26.32 -31.29
CA THR A 124 -32.43 -27.48 -30.45
C THR A 124 -32.67 -27.14 -28.98
N SER A 125 -33.67 -27.78 -28.41
CA SER A 125 -33.94 -27.84 -26.98
C SER A 125 -32.76 -28.46 -26.23
N PHE A 126 -32.23 -27.80 -25.20
CA PHE A 126 -31.58 -28.50 -24.10
C PHE A 126 -31.75 -27.75 -22.77
N SER A 127 -32.51 -28.37 -21.88
CA SER A 127 -32.60 -28.03 -20.46
C SER A 127 -31.29 -28.36 -19.75
N HIS A 128 -30.78 -27.45 -18.90
CA HIS A 128 -30.10 -27.89 -17.68
C HIS A 128 -30.29 -26.90 -16.52
N SER A 129 -30.85 -27.46 -15.45
CA SER A 129 -31.02 -26.89 -14.13
C SER A 129 -29.74 -27.12 -13.31
N SER A 130 -29.37 -26.16 -12.45
CA SER A 130 -28.65 -26.34 -11.17
C SER A 130 -28.57 -24.96 -10.52
N ARG A 131 -29.36 -24.59 -9.49
CA ARG A 131 -29.50 -25.10 -8.11
C ARG A 131 -28.20 -25.07 -7.31
N VAL A 132 -28.20 -24.28 -6.23
CA VAL A 132 -27.50 -24.40 -4.91
C VAL A 132 -27.14 -22.99 -4.42
N LYS A 133 -27.34 -22.53 -3.17
CA LYS A 133 -28.09 -22.95 -1.98
C LYS A 133 -28.24 -21.69 -1.12
N THR A 134 -29.38 -21.51 -0.49
CA THR A 134 -29.60 -20.58 0.62
C THR A 134 -28.96 -21.12 1.89
N GLN A 135 -28.35 -20.25 2.69
CA GLN A 135 -28.16 -20.47 4.12
C GLN A 135 -28.53 -19.20 4.87
N ASP A 136 -29.64 -19.30 5.60
CA ASP A 136 -30.07 -18.35 6.61
C ASP A 136 -29.11 -18.36 7.80
N THR A 137 -28.75 -17.17 8.29
CA THR A 137 -28.45 -16.97 9.71
C THR A 137 -29.02 -15.64 10.16
N THR A 138 -29.84 -15.72 11.20
CA THR A 138 -30.69 -14.69 11.77
C THR A 138 -29.87 -13.76 12.67
N SER A 139 -29.94 -12.45 12.48
CA SER A 139 -29.94 -11.49 13.60
C SER A 139 -30.38 -10.11 13.13
N SER A 140 -31.47 -9.63 13.73
CA SER A 140 -32.12 -8.36 13.51
C SER A 140 -31.21 -7.16 13.82
N GLN A 141 -31.00 -6.28 12.84
CA GLN A 141 -30.96 -4.84 13.05
C GLN A 141 -31.29 -4.16 11.71
N ALA A 142 -32.42 -3.46 11.72
CA ALA A 142 -32.96 -2.75 10.57
C ALA A 142 -32.04 -1.59 10.16
N LEU A 143 -31.33 -1.79 9.05
CA LEU A 143 -30.80 -0.71 8.24
C LEU A 143 -31.64 -0.68 6.96
N VAL A 144 -32.38 0.42 6.82
CA VAL A 144 -32.97 0.85 5.55
C VAL A 144 -31.82 1.12 4.59
N LEU A 145 -31.40 0.10 3.85
CA LEU A 145 -30.69 0.25 2.60
C LEU A 145 -31.67 -0.26 1.55
N LEU A 146 -32.44 0.67 0.99
CA LEU A 146 -33.13 0.41 -0.24
C LEU A 146 -32.08 0.01 -1.27
N ASP A 147 -32.38 -1.10 -1.92
CA ASP A 147 -31.76 -1.71 -3.07
C ASP A 147 -31.59 -0.68 -4.21
N GLU A 148 -30.59 0.19 -4.09
CA GLU A 148 -29.98 0.87 -5.23
C GLU A 148 -29.15 -0.20 -5.94
N GLY A 149 -29.80 -0.90 -6.88
CA GLY A 149 -29.16 -1.90 -7.71
C GLY A 149 -27.83 -1.39 -8.24
N GLN A 150 -26.75 -2.13 -7.96
CA GLN A 150 -25.39 -1.84 -8.39
C GLN A 150 -25.35 -1.79 -9.93
N THR A 151 -25.59 -0.62 -10.52
CA THR A 151 -25.30 -0.40 -11.94
C THR A 151 -23.79 -0.50 -12.12
N THR A 152 -23.34 -1.33 -13.05
CA THR A 152 -21.92 -1.46 -13.35
C THR A 152 -21.36 -0.11 -13.82
N SER A 153 -20.07 0.15 -13.56
CA SER A 153 -19.41 1.40 -14.00
C SER A 153 -19.57 1.63 -15.52
N SER A 154 -19.63 0.54 -16.29
CA SER A 154 -19.85 0.56 -17.74
C SER A 154 -21.24 1.11 -18.14
N GLU A 155 -22.31 0.63 -17.51
CA GLU A 155 -23.69 1.10 -17.80
C GLU A 155 -23.85 2.60 -17.57
N THR A 156 -23.20 3.12 -16.52
CA THR A 156 -23.24 4.57 -16.23
C THR A 156 -22.51 5.39 -17.30
N ALA A 157 -21.38 4.92 -17.81
CA ALA A 157 -20.64 5.58 -18.88
C ALA A 157 -21.43 5.56 -20.20
N VAL A 158 -22.03 4.42 -20.54
CA VAL A 158 -22.93 4.28 -21.70
C VAL A 158 -24.10 5.25 -21.62
N ALA A 159 -24.71 5.40 -20.44
CA ALA A 159 -25.79 6.37 -20.25
C ALA A 159 -25.33 7.81 -20.56
N HIS A 160 -24.12 8.21 -20.16
CA HIS A 160 -23.58 9.54 -20.45
C HIS A 160 -23.34 9.75 -21.95
N VAL A 161 -22.87 8.73 -22.68
CA VAL A 161 -22.70 8.80 -24.15
C VAL A 161 -24.04 9.01 -24.86
N LEU A 162 -25.08 8.27 -24.46
CA LEU A 162 -26.40 8.40 -25.08
C LEU A 162 -27.07 9.74 -24.74
N VAL A 163 -26.87 10.24 -23.53
CA VAL A 163 -27.33 11.58 -23.14
C VAL A 163 -26.57 12.67 -23.91
N TYR A 164 -25.27 12.50 -24.17
CA TYR A 164 -24.53 13.41 -25.04
C TYR A 164 -25.12 13.41 -26.46
N ALA A 165 -25.39 12.22 -27.03
CA ALA A 165 -25.93 12.10 -28.38
C ALA A 165 -27.32 12.76 -28.55
N ILE A 166 -28.23 12.54 -27.60
CA ILE A 166 -29.56 13.18 -27.63
C ILE A 166 -29.45 14.70 -27.41
N ALA A 167 -28.51 15.16 -26.58
CA ALA A 167 -28.27 16.58 -26.36
C ALA A 167 -27.76 17.28 -27.62
N THR A 168 -26.84 16.63 -28.36
CA THR A 168 -26.38 17.11 -29.66
C THR A 168 -27.54 17.17 -30.66
N HIS A 169 -28.39 16.14 -30.71
CA HIS A 169 -29.51 16.07 -31.65
C HIS A 169 -30.56 17.17 -31.44
N PHE A 170 -30.85 17.52 -30.17
CA PHE A 170 -31.86 18.53 -29.82
C PHE A 170 -31.27 19.91 -29.48
N ASP A 171 -29.99 20.12 -29.77
CA ASP A 171 -29.26 21.38 -29.54
C ASP A 171 -29.36 21.87 -28.08
N LEU A 172 -28.92 21.00 -27.15
CA LEU A 172 -28.88 21.23 -25.72
C LEU A 172 -27.43 21.33 -25.22
N PRO A 173 -26.71 22.46 -25.44
CA PRO A 173 -25.27 22.55 -25.19
C PRO A 173 -24.88 22.33 -23.73
N LEU A 174 -25.68 22.80 -22.76
CA LEU A 174 -25.41 22.59 -21.34
C LEU A 174 -25.54 21.13 -20.92
N LEU A 175 -26.50 20.40 -21.51
CA LEU A 175 -26.67 18.97 -21.27
C LEU A 175 -25.51 18.18 -21.90
N GLN A 176 -25.11 18.56 -23.11
CA GLN A 176 -24.00 17.97 -23.84
C GLN A 176 -22.69 18.11 -23.03
N GLU A 177 -22.37 19.32 -22.54
CA GLU A 177 -21.19 19.57 -21.70
C GLU A 177 -21.24 18.77 -20.39
N THR A 178 -22.41 18.73 -19.73
CA THR A 178 -22.60 17.98 -18.48
C THR A 178 -22.39 16.48 -18.70
N ALA A 179 -22.94 15.94 -19.78
CA ALA A 179 -22.79 14.54 -20.13
C ALA A 179 -21.35 14.19 -20.49
N PHE A 180 -20.65 15.06 -21.22
CA PHE A 180 -19.25 14.89 -21.54
C PHE A 180 -18.37 14.81 -20.29
N LYS A 181 -18.48 15.78 -19.36
CA LYS A 181 -17.69 15.79 -18.11
C LYS A 181 -17.92 14.54 -17.26
N ARG A 182 -19.17 14.06 -17.20
CA ARG A 182 -19.52 12.86 -16.45
C ARG A 182 -19.00 11.59 -17.13
N PHE A 183 -19.04 11.55 -18.46
CA PHE A 183 -18.43 10.49 -19.24
C PHE A 183 -16.93 10.39 -19.00
N GLU A 184 -16.19 11.50 -19.10
CA GLU A 184 -14.74 11.58 -18.84
C GLU A 184 -14.38 11.00 -17.45
N ALA A 185 -15.10 11.46 -16.42
CA ALA A 185 -14.90 10.99 -15.05
C ALA A 185 -15.13 9.47 -14.88
N ARG A 186 -16.08 8.90 -15.63
CA ARG A 186 -16.38 7.46 -15.58
C ARG A 186 -15.42 6.64 -16.43
N LEU A 187 -15.02 7.15 -17.58
CA LEU A 187 -14.12 6.46 -18.52
C LEU A 187 -12.75 6.16 -17.89
N ALA A 188 -12.24 7.07 -17.06
CA ALA A 188 -10.98 6.89 -16.35
C ALA A 188 -10.98 5.67 -15.41
N GLY A 189 -12.14 5.29 -14.85
CA GLY A 189 -12.29 4.17 -13.91
C GLY A 189 -12.80 2.86 -14.52
N THR A 190 -13.13 2.84 -15.81
CA THR A 190 -13.67 1.67 -16.48
C THR A 190 -12.62 0.57 -16.62
N LYS A 191 -12.99 -0.70 -16.36
CA LYS A 191 -12.12 -1.86 -16.57
C LYS A 191 -11.81 -2.08 -18.07
N ALA A 192 -10.69 -2.73 -18.38
CA ALA A 192 -10.30 -3.02 -19.76
C ALA A 192 -11.36 -3.86 -20.53
N GLU A 193 -12.02 -4.80 -19.85
CA GLU A 193 -13.07 -5.66 -20.42
C GLU A 193 -14.28 -4.83 -20.92
N ASP A 194 -14.71 -3.87 -20.09
CA ASP A 194 -15.87 -3.01 -20.35
C ASP A 194 -15.58 -1.90 -21.36
N PHE A 195 -14.30 -1.57 -21.58
CA PHE A 195 -13.88 -0.45 -22.44
C PHE A 195 -14.36 -0.63 -23.89
N SER A 196 -14.35 -1.88 -24.39
CA SER A 196 -14.76 -2.22 -25.76
C SER A 196 -16.24 -1.90 -26.02
N GLU A 197 -17.11 -2.13 -25.03
CA GLU A 197 -18.54 -1.84 -25.15
C GLU A 197 -18.80 -0.35 -25.14
N ILE A 198 -18.13 0.41 -24.26
CA ILE A 198 -18.22 1.86 -24.25
C ILE A 198 -17.75 2.44 -25.59
N ALA A 199 -16.60 1.96 -26.09
CA ALA A 199 -16.06 2.39 -27.36
C ALA A 199 -17.06 2.16 -28.50
N ARG A 200 -17.70 0.99 -28.53
CA ARG A 200 -18.73 0.67 -29.53
C ARG A 200 -19.87 1.69 -29.49
N VAL A 201 -20.41 1.97 -28.31
CA VAL A 201 -21.52 2.93 -28.17
C VAL A 201 -21.10 4.33 -28.63
N VAL A 202 -19.87 4.77 -28.31
CA VAL A 202 -19.35 6.06 -28.80
C VAL A 202 -19.32 6.10 -30.32
N TYR A 203 -18.71 5.11 -30.98
CA TYR A 203 -18.61 5.07 -32.44
C TYR A 203 -19.96 4.90 -33.16
N GLN A 204 -20.96 4.29 -32.50
CA GLN A 204 -22.32 4.17 -33.05
C GLN A 204 -23.14 5.45 -33.00
N ASN A 205 -22.89 6.30 -31.98
CA ASN A 205 -23.71 7.48 -31.71
C ASN A 205 -23.03 8.81 -32.11
N THR A 206 -21.82 8.72 -32.66
CA THR A 206 -21.07 9.86 -33.19
C THR A 206 -20.73 9.55 -34.65
N SER A 207 -20.77 10.55 -35.53
CA SER A 207 -20.46 10.38 -36.96
C SER A 207 -19.18 11.07 -37.40
N ASP A 208 -18.69 12.03 -36.60
CA ASP A 208 -17.54 12.88 -36.93
C ASP A 208 -16.26 12.34 -36.28
N ASP A 209 -15.18 12.29 -37.04
CA ASP A 209 -13.85 11.94 -36.53
C ASP A 209 -13.31 13.01 -35.58
N GLU A 210 -13.79 14.26 -35.68
CA GLU A 210 -13.46 15.35 -34.76
C GLU A 210 -14.36 15.41 -33.51
N ASP A 211 -15.27 14.44 -33.32
CA ASP A 211 -16.16 14.43 -32.17
C ASP A 211 -15.39 14.33 -30.83
N ALA A 212 -15.82 15.15 -29.86
CA ALA A 212 -15.17 15.24 -28.55
C ALA A 212 -15.15 13.90 -27.81
N LEU A 213 -16.21 13.08 -27.89
CA LEU A 213 -16.25 11.76 -27.24
C LEU A 213 -15.26 10.79 -27.88
N ARG A 214 -15.13 10.80 -29.21
CA ARG A 214 -14.15 9.94 -29.91
C ARG A 214 -12.73 10.32 -29.54
N ASN A 215 -12.43 11.61 -29.50
CA ASN A 215 -11.12 12.12 -29.11
C ASN A 215 -10.77 11.78 -27.65
N GLU A 216 -11.73 11.95 -26.73
CA GLU A 216 -11.52 11.58 -25.32
C GLU A 216 -11.37 10.07 -25.14
N LEU A 217 -12.18 9.27 -25.83
CA LEU A 217 -12.05 7.82 -25.86
C LEU A 217 -10.67 7.40 -26.35
N LEU A 218 -10.21 7.99 -27.46
CA LEU A 218 -8.89 7.70 -28.03
C LEU A 218 -7.78 8.10 -27.07
N PHE A 219 -7.86 9.28 -26.46
CA PHE A 219 -6.89 9.77 -25.48
C PHE A 219 -6.79 8.82 -24.28
N ALA A 220 -7.93 8.44 -23.71
CA ALA A 220 -7.99 7.48 -22.60
C ALA A 220 -7.42 6.11 -23.01
N ALA A 221 -7.72 5.64 -24.22
CA ALA A 221 -7.22 4.37 -24.74
C ALA A 221 -5.70 4.38 -24.94
N LEU A 222 -5.14 5.46 -25.50
CA LEU A 222 -3.70 5.62 -25.69
C LEU A 222 -2.95 5.70 -24.36
N LYS A 223 -3.50 6.42 -23.38
CA LYS A 223 -2.93 6.51 -22.03
C LYS A 223 -2.89 5.15 -21.33
N ARG A 224 -3.85 4.27 -21.63
CA ARG A 224 -4.00 2.93 -21.05
C ARG A 224 -3.64 1.81 -22.04
N ALA A 225 -2.87 2.11 -23.08
CA ALA A 225 -2.60 1.18 -24.17
C ALA A 225 -1.98 -0.14 -23.68
N ASP A 226 -1.04 -0.08 -22.74
CA ASP A 226 -0.39 -1.28 -22.17
C ASP A 226 -1.39 -2.17 -21.40
N GLU A 227 -2.30 -1.57 -20.63
CA GLU A 227 -3.34 -2.29 -19.88
C GLU A 227 -4.37 -2.92 -20.83
N LEU A 228 -4.85 -2.14 -21.81
CA LEU A 228 -5.87 -2.58 -22.76
C LEU A 228 -5.33 -3.68 -23.69
N THR A 229 -4.09 -3.55 -24.18
CA THR A 229 -3.48 -4.54 -25.08
C THR A 229 -3.04 -5.82 -24.37
N ALA A 230 -2.85 -5.78 -23.05
CA ALA A 230 -2.65 -6.98 -22.23
C ALA A 230 -3.95 -7.75 -21.94
N CYS A 231 -5.12 -7.16 -22.19
CA CYS A 231 -6.41 -7.80 -21.96
C CYS A 231 -6.88 -8.56 -23.20
N ASP A 232 -6.81 -9.90 -23.16
CA ASP A 232 -7.22 -10.77 -24.27
C ASP A 232 -8.68 -10.55 -24.70
N ALA A 233 -9.59 -10.30 -23.73
CA ALA A 233 -11.00 -10.06 -24.00
C ALA A 233 -11.21 -8.76 -24.81
N PHE A 234 -10.51 -7.69 -24.45
CA PHE A 234 -10.52 -6.43 -25.18
C PHE A 234 -9.99 -6.62 -26.60
N VAL A 235 -8.79 -7.21 -26.73
CA VAL A 235 -8.14 -7.44 -28.03
C VAL A 235 -9.01 -8.31 -28.95
N ALA A 236 -9.59 -9.39 -28.42
CA ALA A 236 -10.47 -10.27 -29.19
C ALA A 236 -11.75 -9.56 -29.65
N THR A 237 -12.33 -8.69 -28.82
CA THR A 237 -13.55 -7.93 -29.14
C THR A 237 -13.27 -6.91 -30.22
N VAL A 238 -12.22 -6.12 -30.05
CA VAL A 238 -11.83 -5.05 -30.95
C VAL A 238 -11.36 -5.60 -32.32
N ALA A 239 -10.72 -6.78 -32.36
CA ALA A 239 -10.34 -7.43 -33.61
C ALA A 239 -11.53 -7.91 -34.45
N LYS A 240 -12.64 -8.26 -33.81
CA LYS A 240 -13.86 -8.76 -34.48
C LYS A 240 -14.82 -7.65 -34.89
N ASP A 241 -14.81 -6.53 -34.18
CA ASP A 241 -15.78 -5.45 -34.37
C ASP A 241 -15.33 -4.47 -35.48
N PRO A 242 -16.05 -4.36 -36.61
CA PRO A 242 -15.71 -3.43 -37.67
C PRO A 242 -15.82 -1.95 -37.25
N GLN A 243 -16.66 -1.63 -36.27
CA GLN A 243 -16.87 -0.25 -35.83
C GLN A 243 -15.70 0.28 -35.00
N LEU A 244 -14.88 -0.62 -34.44
CA LEU A 244 -13.74 -0.27 -33.60
C LEU A 244 -12.43 -0.21 -34.39
N GLN A 245 -12.43 -0.49 -35.69
CA GLN A 245 -11.23 -0.44 -36.53
C GLN A 245 -10.53 0.94 -36.55
N PRO A 246 -11.24 2.09 -36.52
CA PRO A 246 -10.59 3.39 -36.37
C PRO A 246 -9.78 3.50 -35.07
N LEU A 247 -10.33 3.03 -33.95
CA LEU A 247 -9.63 3.00 -32.66
C LEU A 247 -8.38 2.11 -32.73
N VAL A 248 -8.48 0.95 -33.38
CA VAL A 248 -7.33 0.03 -33.61
C VAL A 248 -6.23 0.70 -34.40
N ALA A 249 -6.58 1.43 -35.46
CA ALA A 249 -5.61 2.08 -36.33
C ALA A 249 -4.70 3.05 -35.56
N HIS A 250 -5.21 3.67 -34.50
CA HIS A 250 -4.42 4.53 -33.61
C HIS A 250 -3.74 3.78 -32.46
N LEU A 251 -4.40 2.76 -31.89
CA LEU A 251 -3.84 1.97 -30.79
C LEU A 251 -2.67 1.09 -31.21
N LEU A 252 -2.71 0.50 -32.41
CA LEU A 252 -1.69 -0.44 -32.86
C LEU A 252 -0.29 0.21 -32.99
N PRO A 253 -0.12 1.39 -33.62
CA PRO A 253 1.16 2.09 -33.62
C PRO A 253 1.67 2.45 -32.22
N ALA A 254 0.78 2.82 -31.31
CA ALA A 254 1.13 3.14 -29.92
C ALA A 254 1.62 1.89 -29.18
N ALA A 255 0.91 0.76 -29.32
CA ALA A 255 1.29 -0.52 -28.75
C ALA A 255 2.64 -1.02 -29.29
N VAL A 256 2.86 -0.92 -30.61
CA VAL A 256 4.15 -1.28 -31.23
C VAL A 256 5.29 -0.40 -30.72
N SER A 257 5.03 0.90 -30.56
CA SER A 257 6.03 1.85 -30.03
C SER A 257 6.34 1.59 -28.56
N ALA A 258 5.34 1.21 -27.76
CA ALA A 258 5.53 0.77 -26.37
C ALA A 258 6.35 -0.53 -26.31
N ALA A 259 6.01 -1.55 -27.11
CA ALA A 259 6.74 -2.81 -27.18
C ALA A 259 8.21 -2.60 -27.60
N LYS A 260 8.49 -1.71 -28.55
CA LYS A 260 9.87 -1.35 -28.94
C LYS A 260 10.64 -0.71 -27.79
N ARG A 261 10.05 0.24 -27.06
CA ARG A 261 10.68 0.86 -25.89
C ARG A 261 10.98 -0.19 -24.82
N ASN A 262 10.02 -1.06 -24.51
CA ASN A 262 10.19 -2.11 -23.52
C ASN A 262 11.28 -3.11 -23.91
N LEU A 263 11.40 -3.43 -25.21
CA LEU A 263 12.48 -4.28 -25.72
C LEU A 263 13.86 -3.63 -25.53
N GLU A 264 13.99 -2.33 -25.82
CA GLU A 264 15.25 -1.61 -25.59
C GLU A 264 15.58 -1.51 -24.10
N THR A 265 14.60 -1.20 -23.24
CA THR A 265 14.79 -1.24 -21.78
C THR A 265 15.22 -2.62 -21.29
N SER A 266 14.61 -3.69 -21.81
CA SER A 266 14.97 -5.07 -21.47
C SER A 266 16.41 -5.41 -21.88
N LYS A 267 16.88 -4.93 -23.04
CA LYS A 267 18.27 -5.12 -23.47
C LYS A 267 19.25 -4.40 -22.55
N THR A 268 18.94 -3.16 -22.18
CA THR A 268 19.77 -2.38 -21.23
C THR A 268 19.86 -3.07 -19.88
N LEU A 269 18.72 -3.49 -19.32
CA LEU A 269 18.69 -4.22 -18.04
C LEU A 269 19.44 -5.55 -18.12
N SER A 270 19.35 -6.28 -19.24
CA SER A 270 20.13 -7.50 -19.45
C SER A 270 21.64 -7.22 -19.44
N ALA A 271 22.09 -6.15 -20.10
CA ALA A 271 23.49 -5.76 -20.11
C ALA A 271 24.00 -5.34 -18.71
N GLU A 272 23.17 -4.62 -17.94
CA GLU A 272 23.47 -4.28 -16.54
C GLU A 272 23.55 -5.53 -15.65
N CYS A 273 22.64 -6.49 -15.83
CA CYS A 273 22.69 -7.77 -15.10
C CYS A 273 23.97 -8.55 -15.41
N ASP A 274 24.42 -8.55 -16.67
CA ASP A 274 25.66 -9.22 -17.06
C ASP A 274 26.89 -8.52 -16.46
N LEU A 275 26.90 -7.18 -16.40
CA LEU A 275 27.95 -6.42 -15.71
C LEU A 275 27.98 -6.70 -14.20
N PHE A 276 26.82 -6.70 -13.54
CA PHE A 276 26.77 -7.07 -12.13
C PHE A 276 27.28 -8.48 -11.89
N ARG A 277 26.91 -9.43 -12.77
CA ARG A 277 27.40 -10.81 -12.67
C ARG A 277 28.93 -10.89 -12.80
N THR A 278 29.57 -10.08 -13.64
CA THR A 278 31.04 -10.04 -13.71
C THR A 278 31.66 -9.44 -12.45
N VAL A 279 31.10 -8.34 -11.93
CA VAL A 279 31.61 -7.71 -10.69
C VAL A 279 31.47 -8.64 -9.49
N PHE A 280 30.34 -9.36 -9.38
CA PHE A 280 30.15 -10.34 -8.30
C PHE A 280 31.21 -11.43 -8.33
N LYS A 281 31.53 -11.99 -9.50
CA LYS A 281 32.60 -12.99 -9.64
C LYS A 281 33.97 -12.47 -9.21
N GLU A 282 34.32 -11.23 -9.59
CA GLU A 282 35.58 -10.62 -9.16
C GLU A 282 35.64 -10.40 -7.64
N LEU A 283 34.52 -10.04 -7.03
CA LEU A 283 34.44 -9.86 -5.58
C LEU A 283 34.53 -11.20 -4.84
N GLU A 284 33.89 -12.25 -5.36
CA GLU A 284 34.01 -13.61 -4.82
C GLU A 284 35.47 -14.09 -4.85
N GLU A 285 36.19 -13.91 -5.96
CA GLU A 285 37.60 -14.27 -6.07
C GLU A 285 38.48 -13.47 -5.08
N LYS A 286 38.24 -12.16 -4.96
CA LYS A 286 38.94 -11.31 -3.98
C LYS A 286 38.66 -11.72 -2.54
N LEU A 287 37.42 -12.12 -2.24
CA LEU A 287 37.03 -12.61 -0.92
C LEU A 287 37.77 -13.89 -0.59
N GLU A 288 37.76 -14.89 -1.48
CA GLU A 288 38.51 -16.14 -1.29
C GLU A 288 40.01 -15.91 -1.08
N ASP A 289 40.61 -15.00 -1.85
CA ASP A 289 42.02 -14.65 -1.70
C ASP A 289 42.32 -13.97 -0.36
N SER A 290 41.40 -13.10 0.10
CA SER A 290 41.52 -12.45 1.41
C SER A 290 41.38 -13.44 2.56
N GLU A 291 40.46 -14.40 2.45
CA GLU A 291 40.28 -15.48 3.42
C GLU A 291 41.51 -16.38 3.49
N LYS A 292 42.05 -16.80 2.34
CA LYS A 292 43.30 -17.59 2.27
C LYS A 292 44.47 -16.85 2.92
N LYS A 293 44.58 -15.53 2.72
CA LYS A 293 45.61 -14.70 3.36
C LYS A 293 45.42 -14.62 4.86
N ALA A 294 44.20 -14.34 5.33
CA ALA A 294 43.88 -14.27 6.75
C ALA A 294 44.16 -15.61 7.46
N LEU A 295 43.80 -16.73 6.84
CA LEU A 295 44.01 -18.06 7.38
C LEU A 295 45.51 -18.37 7.56
N LYS A 296 46.35 -17.99 6.58
CA LYS A 296 47.81 -18.09 6.71
C LYS A 296 48.34 -17.24 7.86
N THR A 297 47.87 -16.00 8.01
CA THR A 297 48.29 -15.13 9.12
C THR A 297 47.89 -15.71 10.49
N VAL A 298 46.69 -16.28 10.61
CA VAL A 298 46.25 -16.96 11.83
C VAL A 298 47.14 -18.16 12.15
N GLU A 299 47.50 -18.98 11.16
CA GLU A 299 48.39 -20.12 11.32
C GLU A 299 49.79 -19.69 11.81
N GLU A 300 50.34 -18.60 11.25
CA GLU A 300 51.63 -18.03 11.67
C GLU A 300 51.58 -17.48 13.10
N LEU A 301 50.53 -16.75 13.46
CA LEU A 301 50.32 -16.24 14.81
C LEU A 301 50.17 -17.37 15.83
N LYS A 302 49.45 -18.44 15.46
CA LYS A 302 49.30 -19.63 16.31
C LYS A 302 50.66 -20.25 16.60
N LYS A 303 51.50 -20.47 15.58
CA LYS A 303 52.87 -20.99 15.76
C LYS A 303 53.72 -20.10 16.68
N LYS A 304 53.71 -18.79 16.47
CA LYS A 304 54.42 -17.84 17.34
C LYS A 304 53.92 -17.91 18.78
N SER A 305 52.62 -17.98 18.99
CA SER A 305 52.03 -18.09 20.33
C SER A 305 52.40 -19.40 21.04
N GLU A 306 52.49 -20.51 20.30
CA GLU A 306 52.92 -21.80 20.84
C GLU A 306 54.40 -21.79 21.25
N GLU A 307 55.25 -21.14 20.45
CA GLU A 307 56.67 -20.93 20.77
C GLU A 307 56.85 -20.05 22.02
N GLU A 308 56.12 -18.95 22.13
CA GLU A 308 56.12 -18.08 23.31
C GLU A 308 55.62 -18.82 24.56
N LEU A 309 54.52 -19.58 24.44
CA LEU A 309 54.01 -20.39 25.55
C LEU A 309 55.04 -21.41 26.01
N LYS A 310 55.79 -22.01 25.09
CA LYS A 310 56.89 -22.93 25.42
C LYS A 310 58.02 -22.21 26.15
N ARG A 311 58.39 -20.99 25.74
CA ARG A 311 59.38 -20.17 26.46
C ARG A 311 58.91 -19.85 27.89
N TYR A 312 57.68 -19.39 28.07
CA TYR A 312 57.13 -19.09 29.39
C TYR A 312 57.05 -20.32 30.29
N LYS A 313 56.68 -21.50 29.74
CA LYS A 313 56.68 -22.75 30.50
C LYS A 313 58.09 -23.12 31.00
N ASN A 314 59.11 -22.95 30.15
CA ASN A 314 60.50 -23.21 30.51
C ASN A 314 61.00 -22.23 31.59
N GLU A 315 60.69 -20.95 31.44
CA GLU A 315 61.05 -19.92 32.42
C GLU A 315 60.36 -20.15 33.77
N ALA A 316 59.07 -20.46 33.76
CA ALA A 316 58.33 -20.83 34.96
C ALA A 316 58.89 -22.09 35.65
N ALA A 317 59.36 -23.08 34.87
CA ALA A 317 60.01 -24.26 35.42
C ALA A 317 61.36 -23.91 36.10
N MET A 318 62.18 -23.07 35.47
CA MET A 318 63.43 -22.59 36.08
C MET A 318 63.17 -21.82 37.38
N LEU A 319 62.18 -20.91 37.38
CA LEU A 319 61.80 -20.18 38.58
C LEU A 319 61.35 -21.12 39.69
N ARG A 320 60.53 -22.15 39.39
CA ARG A 320 60.14 -23.15 40.39
C ARG A 320 61.32 -23.87 41.01
N ILE A 321 62.32 -24.24 40.20
CA ILE A 321 63.55 -24.88 40.70
C ILE A 321 64.30 -23.93 41.63
N MET A 322 64.57 -22.69 41.20
CA MET A 322 65.28 -21.71 42.03
C MET A 322 64.55 -21.39 43.34
N TYR A 323 63.24 -21.16 43.29
CA TYR A 323 62.46 -20.89 44.50
C TYR A 323 62.32 -22.11 45.40
N GLY A 324 62.27 -23.32 44.84
CA GLY A 324 62.32 -24.57 45.60
C GLY A 324 63.64 -24.74 46.35
N GLU A 325 64.78 -24.48 45.71
CA GLU A 325 66.09 -24.48 46.34
C GLU A 325 66.18 -23.44 47.46
N LYS A 326 65.69 -22.22 47.22
CA LYS A 326 65.67 -21.15 48.22
C LYS A 326 64.77 -21.48 49.41
N ALA A 327 63.61 -22.11 49.16
CA ALA A 327 62.71 -22.58 50.21
C ALA A 327 63.36 -23.67 51.06
N ASN A 328 64.03 -24.65 50.43
CA ASN A 328 64.77 -25.69 51.14
C ASN A 328 65.91 -25.11 52.00
N ALA A 329 66.66 -24.13 51.46
CA ALA A 329 67.72 -23.44 52.22
C ALA A 329 67.15 -22.66 53.41
N LEU A 330 66.01 -21.99 53.24
CA LEU A 330 65.33 -21.29 54.32
C LEU A 330 64.82 -22.26 55.39
N GLN A 331 64.23 -23.38 54.98
CA GLN A 331 63.79 -24.46 55.87
C GLN A 331 64.97 -24.99 56.69
N ALA A 332 66.10 -25.28 56.05
CA ALA A 332 67.31 -25.74 56.73
C ALA A 332 67.84 -24.72 57.74
N SER A 333 67.85 -23.43 57.38
CA SER A 333 68.21 -22.35 58.29
C SER A 333 67.24 -22.23 59.47
N LEU A 334 65.94 -22.42 59.24
CA LEU A 334 64.93 -22.39 60.30
C LEU A 334 65.07 -23.57 61.27
N THR A 335 65.32 -24.78 60.77
CA THR A 335 65.59 -25.94 61.62
C THR A 335 66.84 -25.70 62.48
N LEU A 336 67.89 -25.13 61.88
CA LEU A 336 69.12 -24.79 62.61
C LEU A 336 68.88 -23.75 63.72
N THR A 337 68.07 -22.72 63.46
CA THR A 337 67.75 -21.72 64.48
C THR A 337 66.84 -22.29 65.56
N MET A 338 65.90 -23.18 65.22
CA MET A 338 65.08 -23.90 66.20
C MET A 338 65.95 -24.79 67.11
N ASP A 339 66.90 -25.55 66.56
CA ASP A 339 67.84 -26.36 67.34
C ASP A 339 68.71 -25.50 68.26
N LEU A 340 69.16 -24.34 67.78
CA LEU A 340 69.92 -23.38 68.60
C LEU A 340 69.06 -22.76 69.70
N GLN A 341 67.79 -22.48 69.43
CA GLN A 341 66.84 -21.94 70.40
C GLN A 341 66.43 -22.98 71.45
N GLU A 342 66.26 -24.25 71.07
CA GLU A 342 66.01 -25.36 71.98
C GLU A 342 67.24 -25.62 72.88
N LYS A 343 68.46 -25.56 72.33
CA LYS A 343 69.70 -25.58 73.11
C LYS A 343 69.80 -24.38 74.06
N ALA A 344 69.40 -23.18 73.63
CA ALA A 344 69.38 -22.00 74.50
C ALA A 344 68.36 -22.13 75.65
N LEU A 345 67.19 -22.71 75.37
CA LEU A 345 66.15 -23.00 76.37
C LEU A 345 66.55 -24.10 77.36
N ALA A 346 67.34 -25.10 76.92
CA ALA A 346 67.87 -26.14 77.79
C ALA A 346 68.97 -25.64 78.76
N THR A 347 69.54 -24.45 78.54
CA THR A 347 70.73 -23.98 79.27
C THR A 347 70.45 -22.90 80.34
N THR A 348 69.23 -22.38 80.51
CA THR A 348 68.99 -21.31 81.52
C THR A 348 67.63 -21.32 82.22
N ALA A 349 67.69 -21.54 83.54
CA ALA A 349 66.75 -20.97 84.49
C ALA A 349 67.06 -19.47 84.68
N ARG A 350 66.19 -18.59 84.15
CA ARG A 350 66.04 -17.13 84.40
C ARG A 350 67.20 -16.20 83.98
N PRO A 351 66.96 -14.87 83.80
CA PRO A 351 65.81 -14.18 83.22
C PRO A 351 66.16 -13.51 81.86
N ARG A 352 65.14 -13.47 80.99
CA ARG A 352 64.81 -12.43 80.00
C ARG A 352 65.94 -11.43 79.65
N ALA A 353 66.74 -11.79 78.66
CA ALA A 353 67.51 -10.83 77.88
C ALA A 353 66.56 -10.20 76.85
N THR A 354 66.45 -8.88 76.91
CA THR A 354 65.73 -8.02 75.99
C THR A 354 66.28 -8.20 74.58
N HIS A 355 65.47 -8.76 73.68
CA HIS A 355 65.65 -8.50 72.25
C HIS A 355 65.61 -6.99 72.06
N SER A 356 66.59 -6.45 71.32
CA SER A 356 66.63 -5.05 70.94
C SER A 356 65.26 -4.63 70.42
N ASP A 357 64.61 -3.69 71.12
CA ASP A 357 63.31 -3.11 70.74
C ASP A 357 63.32 -2.68 69.26
N ASP A 358 64.47 -2.35 68.71
CA ASP A 358 64.68 -1.88 67.34
C ASP A 358 64.29 -2.90 66.26
N ASP A 359 64.56 -4.20 66.45
CA ASP A 359 64.22 -5.22 65.45
C ASP A 359 62.74 -5.60 65.50
N TYR A 360 62.14 -5.60 66.70
CA TYR A 360 60.70 -5.79 66.87
C TYR A 360 59.92 -4.59 66.32
N ILE A 361 60.42 -3.36 66.55
CA ILE A 361 59.85 -2.13 65.98
C ILE A 361 59.94 -2.15 64.45
N LYS A 362 61.08 -2.56 63.86
CA LYS A 362 61.22 -2.69 62.39
C LYS A 362 60.27 -3.72 61.79
N LEU A 363 60.18 -4.91 62.37
CA LEU A 363 59.29 -5.97 61.86
C LEU A 363 57.81 -5.59 62.01
N LYS A 364 57.47 -4.90 63.10
CA LYS A 364 56.13 -4.35 63.33
C LYS A 364 55.79 -3.24 62.32
N ALA A 365 56.73 -2.35 62.03
CA ALA A 365 56.56 -1.30 61.01
C ALA A 365 56.41 -1.89 59.60
N GLU A 366 57.13 -2.97 59.29
CA GLU A 366 57.01 -3.67 58.00
C GLU A 366 55.68 -4.42 57.87
N CYS A 367 55.19 -5.06 58.94
CA CYS A 367 53.85 -5.64 58.97
C CYS A 367 52.74 -4.59 58.80
N GLU A 368 52.87 -3.42 59.43
CA GLU A 368 51.93 -2.31 59.26
C GLU A 368 51.94 -1.78 57.82
N ARG A 369 53.13 -1.62 57.21
CA ARG A 369 53.25 -1.27 55.78
C ARG A 369 52.52 -2.26 54.86
N VAL A 370 52.76 -3.56 55.05
CA VAL A 370 52.14 -4.61 54.21
C VAL A 370 50.61 -4.64 54.39
N LYS A 371 50.11 -4.37 55.60
CA LYS A 371 48.67 -4.23 55.85
C LYS A 371 48.09 -3.02 55.10
N VAL A 372 48.76 -1.86 55.17
CA VAL A 372 48.34 -0.65 54.45
C VAL A 372 48.31 -0.89 52.94
N ASP A 373 49.32 -1.58 52.39
CA ASP A 373 49.36 -1.94 50.97
C ASP A 373 48.21 -2.88 50.61
N ARG A 374 47.97 -3.94 51.40
CA ARG A 374 46.85 -4.87 51.21
C ARG A 374 45.50 -4.14 51.22
N ASP A 375 45.28 -3.28 52.21
CA ASP A 375 44.01 -2.57 52.36
C ASP A 375 43.81 -1.56 51.21
N THR A 376 44.90 -0.94 50.74
CA THR A 376 44.90 -0.10 49.54
C THR A 376 44.52 -0.89 48.28
N TRP A 377 45.07 -2.09 48.11
CA TRP A 377 44.72 -2.98 46.99
C TRP A 377 43.27 -3.46 47.08
N GLN A 378 42.80 -3.83 48.27
CA GLN A 378 41.42 -4.26 48.50
C GLN A 378 40.43 -3.14 48.17
N ALA A 379 40.73 -1.90 48.57
CA ALA A 379 39.91 -0.73 48.25
C ALA A 379 39.86 -0.49 46.72
N LYS A 380 41.00 -0.60 46.02
CA LYS A 380 41.04 -0.49 44.53
C LYS A 380 40.22 -1.59 43.85
N TYR A 381 40.30 -2.83 44.34
CA TYR A 381 39.55 -3.95 43.78
C TYR A 381 38.04 -3.76 43.97
N ASN A 382 37.60 -3.47 45.19
CA ASN A 382 36.19 -3.24 45.50
C ASN A 382 35.60 -2.09 44.67
N LYS A 383 36.40 -1.06 44.36
CA LYS A 383 36.00 0.05 43.49
C LYS A 383 35.77 -0.40 42.04
N ARG A 384 36.67 -1.22 41.50
CA ARG A 384 36.53 -1.78 40.14
C ARG A 384 35.33 -2.72 40.04
N ASP A 385 35.13 -3.56 41.06
CA ASP A 385 33.99 -4.48 41.12
C ASP A 385 32.65 -3.73 41.15
N ARG A 386 32.56 -2.64 41.92
CA ARG A 386 31.38 -1.76 41.90
C ARG A 386 31.13 -1.17 40.51
N ALA A 387 32.14 -0.58 39.88
CA ALA A 387 32.01 0.01 38.55
C ALA A 387 31.55 -1.02 37.48
N LEU A 388 32.05 -2.25 37.55
CA LEU A 388 31.62 -3.34 36.66
C LEU A 388 30.17 -3.75 36.89
N ARG A 389 29.72 -3.80 38.15
CA ARG A 389 28.31 -4.09 38.48
C ARG A 389 27.38 -3.00 37.96
N ASP A 390 27.76 -1.74 38.11
CA ASP A 390 26.95 -0.61 37.65
C ASP A 390 26.84 -0.58 36.12
N VAL A 391 27.93 -0.86 35.41
CA VAL A 391 27.92 -0.97 33.95
C VAL A 391 27.06 -2.16 33.49
N LYS A 392 27.20 -3.33 34.14
CA LYS A 392 26.37 -4.51 33.83
C LYS A 392 24.88 -4.21 34.01
N ALA A 393 24.52 -3.55 35.11
CA ALA A 393 23.14 -3.15 35.37
C ALA A 393 22.61 -2.19 34.29
N THR A 394 23.41 -1.22 33.85
CA THR A 394 23.04 -0.31 32.76
C THR A 394 22.81 -1.03 31.44
N VAL A 395 23.72 -1.93 31.03
CA VAL A 395 23.55 -2.71 29.79
C VAL A 395 22.30 -3.59 29.84
N SER A 396 21.99 -4.19 31.00
CA SER A 396 20.81 -5.07 31.12
C SER A 396 19.46 -4.33 31.12
N ASN A 397 19.44 -3.02 31.40
CA ASN A 397 18.20 -2.27 31.58
C ASN A 397 17.86 -1.33 30.41
N TRP A 398 18.79 -1.08 29.48
CA TRP A 398 18.62 -0.07 28.43
C TRP A 398 18.55 -0.74 27.06
N GLU A 399 17.43 -0.54 26.36
CA GLU A 399 17.22 -1.04 25.00
C GLU A 399 17.62 0.01 23.94
N GLN A 400 17.72 1.29 24.32
CA GLN A 400 18.03 2.40 23.43
C GLN A 400 18.95 3.45 24.06
N CYS A 401 19.63 4.21 23.19
CA CYS A 401 20.46 5.33 23.61
C CYS A 401 19.65 6.43 24.30
N ARG A 402 20.08 6.83 25.51
CA ARG A 402 19.41 7.85 26.35
C ARG A 402 19.63 9.30 25.90
N SER A 403 20.44 9.53 24.87
CA SER A 403 20.60 10.86 24.28
C SER A 403 19.32 11.25 23.54
N GLN A 404 18.74 12.38 23.90
CA GLN A 404 17.52 12.93 23.25
C GLN A 404 17.66 13.15 21.74
N SER A 405 18.89 13.09 21.21
CA SER A 405 19.20 13.27 19.79
C SER A 405 19.46 11.97 19.02
N CYS A 406 19.53 10.81 19.68
CA CYS A 406 19.99 9.57 19.05
C CYS A 406 18.90 8.51 18.97
N TYR A 407 18.34 8.08 20.10
CA TYR A 407 17.33 7.01 20.20
C TYR A 407 17.64 5.70 19.44
N ALA A 408 18.88 5.51 18.98
CA ALA A 408 19.29 4.30 18.29
C ALA A 408 19.26 3.11 19.26
N ASP A 409 19.11 1.91 18.69
CA ASP A 409 19.28 0.66 19.41
C ASP A 409 20.62 0.65 20.16
N PHE A 410 20.64 0.04 21.35
CA PHE A 410 21.72 0.22 22.32
C PHE A 410 22.99 -0.59 21.98
N ASP A 411 23.60 -0.28 20.84
CA ASP A 411 24.95 -0.71 20.47
C ASP A 411 25.98 0.18 21.15
N VAL A 412 26.74 -0.42 22.07
CA VAL A 412 27.70 0.28 22.92
C VAL A 412 29.05 -0.43 22.99
N TRP A 413 30.10 0.35 23.19
CA TRP A 413 31.44 -0.14 23.49
C TRP A 413 31.93 0.43 24.83
N LEU A 414 32.78 -0.36 25.49
CA LEU A 414 33.39 0.00 26.77
C LEU A 414 34.56 0.96 26.53
N ASP A 415 34.58 2.05 27.30
CA ASP A 415 35.66 3.03 27.29
C ASP A 415 36.10 3.38 28.72
N TRP A 416 37.31 3.93 28.87
CA TRP A 416 37.82 4.41 30.15
C TRP A 416 37.87 5.94 30.16
N ASP A 417 37.25 6.57 31.16
CA ASP A 417 37.23 8.03 31.24
C ASP A 417 38.48 8.56 31.97
N ASP A 418 39.50 8.91 31.20
CA ASP A 418 40.75 9.47 31.74
C ASP A 418 40.64 10.96 32.15
N ARG A 419 39.51 11.63 31.88
CA ARG A 419 39.44 13.11 31.86
C ARG A 419 39.06 13.77 33.18
N THR A 420 38.65 13.03 34.20
CA THR A 420 38.31 13.63 35.50
C THR A 420 39.34 13.25 36.54
N SER A 421 40.04 14.25 37.08
CA SER A 421 40.97 14.11 38.22
C SER A 421 40.28 13.62 39.50
N SER A 422 38.95 13.52 39.52
CA SER A 422 38.23 12.78 40.54
C SER A 422 38.60 11.31 40.40
N THR A 423 39.24 10.77 41.43
CA THR A 423 39.59 9.35 41.56
C THR A 423 38.38 8.40 41.43
N GLU A 424 37.17 8.92 41.21
CA GLU A 424 35.86 8.29 41.38
C GLU A 424 35.17 7.83 40.10
N ARG A 425 35.61 8.22 38.89
CA ARG A 425 34.97 7.77 37.65
C ARG A 425 35.88 6.82 36.87
N GLY A 426 35.47 5.55 36.83
CA GLY A 426 36.05 4.49 36.01
C GLY A 426 35.13 4.13 34.84
N LEU A 427 35.42 2.98 34.21
CA LEU A 427 34.70 2.28 33.12
C LEU A 427 33.32 2.89 32.75
N MET A 428 33.19 3.34 31.51
CA MET A 428 31.96 3.94 30.97
C MET A 428 31.54 3.28 29.65
N LEU A 429 30.29 3.47 29.25
CA LEU A 429 29.76 3.02 27.96
C LEU A 429 29.66 4.21 27.00
N ARG A 430 29.96 3.97 25.73
CA ARG A 430 29.70 4.91 24.63
C ARG A 430 28.74 4.29 23.64
N CYS A 431 27.74 5.06 23.23
CA CYS A 431 26.92 4.71 22.07
C CYS A 431 27.79 4.69 20.82
N GLU A 432 27.65 3.66 20.01
CA GLU A 432 28.36 3.55 18.73
C GLU A 432 27.96 4.67 17.76
N GLN A 433 26.67 5.03 17.75
CA GLN A 433 26.11 6.04 16.86
C GLN A 433 26.45 7.47 17.32
N CYS A 434 26.01 7.90 18.52
CA CYS A 434 26.24 9.29 18.98
C CYS A 434 27.53 9.55 19.73
N ARG A 435 28.30 8.52 20.13
CA ARG A 435 29.50 8.63 20.99
C ARG A 435 29.29 9.34 22.34
N CYS A 436 28.03 9.62 22.66
CA CYS A 436 27.51 10.10 23.92
C CYS A 436 27.89 9.14 25.05
N ARG A 437 28.14 9.70 26.24
CA ARG A 437 28.68 8.97 27.39
C ARG A 437 27.56 8.50 28.29
N HIS A 438 27.62 7.24 28.67
CA HIS A 438 26.68 6.63 29.59
C HIS A 438 27.45 6.03 30.76
N TYR A 439 27.23 6.58 31.94
CA TYR A 439 27.77 6.04 33.18
C TYR A 439 26.77 5.03 33.75
N GLY A 440 27.27 4.03 34.47
CA GLY A 440 26.47 3.14 35.32
C GLY A 440 25.49 3.95 36.19
N GLN A 441 24.38 3.35 36.64
CA GLN A 441 23.40 4.03 37.51
C GLN A 441 24.10 4.84 38.62
N LEU A 442 24.10 6.17 38.48
CA LEU A 442 24.22 7.07 39.62
C LEU A 442 22.91 6.89 40.39
N ILE A 443 22.97 6.20 41.53
CA ILE A 443 21.99 6.41 42.59
C ILE A 443 22.10 7.91 42.92
N GLU A 444 20.97 8.62 42.85
CA GLU A 444 20.86 10.05 43.17
C GLU A 444 21.59 10.44 44.46
#